data_AF-A0A367B858-F1
#
_entry.id   AF-A0A367B858-F1
#
_cell.length_a   1.000
_cell.length_b   1.000
_cell.length_c   1.000
_cell.angle_alpha   90.00
_cell.angle_beta   90.00
_cell.angle_gamma   90.00
#
_symmetry.space_group_name_H-M   'P 1'
#
loop_
_entity.id
_entity.type
_entity.pdbx_description
1 polymer ?
#
loop_
_entity_poly.entity_id
_entity_poly.type
_entity_poly.pdbx_seq_one_letter_code
_entity_poly.pdbx_strand_id
1 'polypeptide(L)'
;MTVPGPPSDDAATRALEALIGQIDRSVEELHRARERAVTLLADRRAGRRWLELVTQESRPLVVESISSVLSSLATAGHTWRREEAAALQREQVSINRIAALFGVTRQRISALLKGTGPTAGD
;
A
#
# COMPACT_ATOMS: atom_id res chain seq x y z
N MET A 1 35.98 3.80 -18.72
CA MET A 1 35.13 4.48 -17.72
C MET A 1 33.97 3.55 -17.41
N THR A 2 34.02 2.89 -16.26
CA THR A 2 33.01 1.93 -15.81
C THR A 2 31.78 2.70 -15.35
N VAL A 3 30.64 2.53 -16.04
CA VAL A 3 29.35 3.04 -15.56
C VAL A 3 29.02 2.27 -14.29
N PRO A 4 28.84 2.91 -13.11
CA PRO A 4 28.36 2.19 -11.94
C PRO A 4 26.98 1.64 -12.28
N GLY A 5 26.81 0.32 -12.19
CA GLY A 5 25.47 -0.28 -12.30
C GLY A 5 24.54 0.36 -11.26
N PRO A 6 23.23 0.47 -11.55
CA PRO A 6 22.30 1.09 -10.60
C PRO A 6 22.42 0.36 -9.26
N PRO A 7 22.59 1.09 -8.14
CA PRO A 7 22.73 0.44 -6.85
C PRO A 7 21.45 -0.35 -6.59
N SER A 8 21.55 -1.68 -6.56
CA SER A 8 20.42 -2.59 -6.29
C SER A 8 19.91 -2.50 -4.84
N ASP A 9 20.19 -1.39 -4.16
CA ASP A 9 19.91 -1.11 -2.75
C ASP A 9 19.42 0.33 -2.55
N ASP A 10 18.88 0.94 -3.61
CA ASP A 10 18.29 2.26 -3.52
C ASP A 10 16.91 2.21 -2.84
N ALA A 11 16.54 3.31 -2.17
CA ALA A 11 15.34 3.36 -1.34
C ALA A 11 14.04 3.02 -2.11
N ALA A 12 14.03 3.27 -3.43
CA ALA A 12 12.92 2.91 -4.30
C ALA A 12 12.79 1.40 -4.44
N THR A 13 13.89 0.69 -4.73
CA THR A 13 13.89 -0.78 -4.83
C THR A 13 13.33 -1.43 -3.55
N ARG A 14 13.83 -1.01 -2.38
CA ARG A 14 13.32 -1.53 -1.08
C ARG A 14 11.85 -1.19 -0.83
N ALA A 15 11.41 0.01 -1.21
CA ALA A 15 10.01 0.39 -1.07
C ALA A 15 9.08 -0.42 -2.00
N LEU A 16 9.55 -0.78 -3.20
CA LEU A 16 8.82 -1.64 -4.11
C LEU A 16 8.71 -3.08 -3.57
N GLU A 17 9.81 -3.65 -3.08
CA GLU A 17 9.81 -4.97 -2.43
C GLU A 17 8.86 -5.01 -1.22
N ALA A 18 8.89 -3.95 -0.38
CA ALA A 18 7.98 -3.82 0.76
C ALA A 18 6.52 -3.72 0.32
N LEU A 19 6.22 -3.02 -0.78
CA LEU A 19 4.88 -2.95 -1.35
C LEU A 19 4.42 -4.32 -1.87
N ILE A 20 5.28 -5.06 -2.59
CA ILE A 20 4.99 -6.41 -3.06
C ILE A 20 4.64 -7.31 -1.88
N GLY A 21 5.51 -7.36 -0.85
CA GLY A 21 5.24 -8.18 0.33
C GLY A 21 3.98 -7.75 1.10
N GLN A 22 3.61 -6.47 1.05
CA GLN A 22 2.34 -6.01 1.63
C GLN A 22 1.13 -6.45 0.82
N ILE A 23 1.24 -6.47 -0.52
CA ILE A 23 0.19 -6.98 -1.40
C ILE A 23 -0.05 -8.46 -1.10
N ASP A 24 1.01 -9.26 -0.98
CA ASP A 24 0.89 -10.70 -0.70
C ASP A 24 0.17 -10.95 0.64
N ARG A 25 0.59 -10.26 1.71
CA ARG A 25 -0.10 -10.33 3.01
C ARG A 25 -1.56 -9.88 2.93
N SER A 26 -1.84 -8.85 2.15
CA SER A 26 -3.20 -8.34 1.94
C SER A 26 -4.07 -9.36 1.21
N VAL A 27 -3.52 -10.06 0.22
CA VAL A 27 -4.21 -11.15 -0.48
C VAL A 27 -4.56 -12.27 0.49
N GLU A 28 -3.63 -12.71 1.33
CA GLU A 28 -3.87 -13.73 2.35
C GLU A 28 -4.95 -13.31 3.37
N GLU A 29 -4.95 -12.05 3.80
CA GLU A 29 -5.96 -11.51 4.71
C GLU A 29 -7.34 -11.43 4.05
N LEU A 30 -7.41 -10.98 2.80
CA LEU A 30 -8.65 -10.92 2.03
C LEU A 30 -9.21 -12.31 1.71
N HIS A 31 -8.37 -13.32 1.49
CA HIS A 31 -8.81 -14.70 1.34
C HIS A 31 -9.50 -15.21 2.61
N ARG A 32 -8.90 -14.99 3.78
CA ARG A 32 -9.51 -15.35 5.07
C ARG A 32 -10.82 -14.60 5.31
N ALA A 33 -10.85 -13.30 5.02
CA ALA A 33 -12.07 -12.48 5.13
C ALA A 33 -13.18 -12.99 4.18
N ARG A 34 -12.83 -13.40 2.96
CA ARG A 34 -13.77 -13.99 2.00
C ARG A 34 -14.36 -15.29 2.51
N GLU A 35 -13.54 -16.22 3.00
CA GLU A 35 -14.01 -17.48 3.57
C GLU A 35 -15.00 -17.23 4.71
N ARG A 36 -14.68 -16.28 5.59
CA ARG A 36 -15.59 -15.88 6.67
C ARG A 36 -16.90 -15.31 6.14
N ALA A 37 -16.85 -14.41 5.17
CA ALA A 37 -18.04 -13.80 4.57
C ALA A 37 -18.95 -14.85 3.90
N VAL A 38 -18.37 -15.87 3.27
CA VAL A 38 -19.12 -17.00 2.69
C VAL A 38 -19.89 -17.76 3.78
N THR A 39 -19.24 -18.05 4.91
CA THR A 39 -19.90 -18.72 6.05
C THR A 39 -21.03 -17.87 6.62
N LEU A 40 -20.79 -16.57 6.85
CA LEU A 40 -21.82 -15.64 7.34
C LEU A 40 -23.03 -15.58 6.40
N LEU A 41 -22.80 -15.60 5.08
CA LEU A 41 -23.88 -15.61 4.09
C LEU A 41 -24.67 -16.93 4.11
N ALA A 42 -24.00 -18.07 4.25
CA ALA A 42 -24.65 -19.37 4.37
C ALA A 42 -25.54 -19.44 5.60
N ASP A 43 -25.02 -19.01 6.75
CA ASP A 43 -25.74 -18.94 8.01
C ASP A 43 -26.94 -17.99 7.96
N ARG A 44 -26.77 -16.83 7.31
CA ARG A 44 -27.87 -15.89 7.09
C ARG A 44 -28.97 -16.53 6.25
N ARG A 45 -28.60 -17.27 5.20
CA ARG A 45 -29.54 -18.00 4.33
C ARG A 45 -30.26 -19.13 5.06
N ALA A 46 -29.63 -19.71 6.08
CA ALA A 46 -30.25 -20.67 7.00
C ALA A 46 -31.22 -20.02 8.01
N GLY A 47 -31.42 -18.70 7.95
CA GLY A 47 -32.42 -17.98 8.76
C GLY A 47 -31.87 -17.32 10.03
N ARG A 48 -30.56 -17.42 10.29
CA ARG A 48 -29.93 -16.79 11.46
C ARG A 48 -30.02 -15.26 11.39
N ARG A 49 -30.07 -14.61 12.55
CA ARG A 49 -30.19 -13.14 12.68
C ARG A 49 -28.81 -12.48 12.66
N TRP A 50 -28.71 -11.29 12.05
CA TRP A 50 -27.43 -10.58 11.93
C TRP A 50 -26.72 -10.32 13.26
N LEU A 51 -27.47 -9.94 14.30
CA LEU A 51 -26.88 -9.68 15.62
C LEU A 51 -26.17 -10.93 16.18
N GLU A 52 -26.76 -12.10 16.02
CA GLU A 52 -26.18 -13.37 16.44
C GLU A 52 -24.93 -13.71 15.62
N LEU A 53 -25.01 -13.54 14.29
CA LEU A 53 -23.89 -13.83 13.38
C LEU A 53 -22.66 -12.98 13.67
N VAL A 54 -22.85 -11.67 13.82
CA VAL A 54 -21.74 -10.74 14.12
C VAL A 54 -21.19 -10.96 15.52
N THR A 55 -22.05 -11.30 16.50
CA THR A 55 -21.61 -11.55 17.89
C THR A 55 -20.79 -12.84 18.00
N GLN A 56 -21.09 -13.85 17.18
CA GLN A 56 -20.37 -15.14 17.17
C GLN A 56 -19.25 -15.19 16.13
N GLU A 57 -19.08 -14.14 15.34
CA GLU A 57 -18.01 -14.06 14.35
C GLU A 57 -16.65 -14.11 15.04
N SER A 58 -15.80 -15.05 14.64
CA SER A 58 -14.43 -15.11 15.17
C SER A 58 -13.62 -13.94 14.62
N ARG A 59 -12.85 -13.29 15.50
CA ARG A 59 -12.02 -12.14 15.13
C ARG A 59 -10.82 -12.53 14.25
N PRO A 60 -10.31 -11.61 13.41
CA PRO A 60 -10.88 -10.28 13.11
C PRO A 60 -12.19 -10.40 12.33
N LEU A 61 -13.11 -9.46 12.55
CA LEU A 61 -14.33 -9.38 11.75
C LEU A 61 -13.98 -9.14 10.27
N VAL A 62 -14.86 -9.52 9.35
CA VAL A 62 -14.67 -9.22 7.91
C VAL A 62 -14.43 -7.73 7.69
N VAL A 63 -15.19 -6.87 8.36
CA VAL A 63 -15.07 -5.40 8.24
C VAL A 63 -13.75 -4.87 8.82
N GLU A 64 -13.24 -5.48 9.89
CA GLU A 64 -11.95 -5.13 10.49
C GLU A 64 -10.81 -5.51 9.54
N SER A 65 -10.89 -6.71 8.94
CA SER A 65 -9.91 -7.21 7.97
C SER A 65 -9.84 -6.30 6.73
N ILE A 66 -10.99 -5.89 6.17
CA ILE A 66 -11.02 -4.96 5.04
C ILE A 66 -10.38 -3.62 5.42
N SER A 67 -10.72 -3.08 6.59
CA SER A 67 -10.18 -1.80 7.06
C SER A 67 -8.66 -1.87 7.28
N SER A 68 -8.19 -2.97 7.87
CA SER A 68 -6.77 -3.27 8.10
C SER A 68 -5.99 -3.33 6.77
N VAL A 69 -6.50 -4.08 5.79
CA VAL A 69 -5.88 -4.20 4.46
C VAL A 69 -5.82 -2.85 3.75
N LEU A 70 -6.91 -2.08 3.73
CA LEU A 70 -6.94 -0.76 3.09
C LEU A 70 -5.93 0.20 3.71
N SER A 71 -5.84 0.23 5.05
CA SER A 71 -4.86 1.06 5.78
C SER A 71 -3.42 0.65 5.48
N SER A 72 -3.16 -0.65 5.48
CA SER A 72 -1.84 -1.25 5.24
C SER A 72 -1.34 -0.98 3.81
N LEU A 73 -2.21 -1.14 2.81
CA LEU A 73 -1.91 -0.84 1.42
C LEU A 73 -1.76 0.66 1.17
N ALA A 74 -2.59 1.50 1.80
CA ALA A 74 -2.46 2.95 1.69
C ALA A 74 -1.09 3.44 2.19
N THR A 75 -0.63 2.89 3.31
CA THR A 75 0.69 3.20 3.88
C THR A 75 1.81 2.75 2.94
N ALA A 76 1.83 1.49 2.51
CA ALA A 76 2.86 0.97 1.62
C ALA A 76 2.89 1.71 0.27
N GLY A 77 1.73 1.96 -0.33
CA GLY A 77 1.61 2.69 -1.58
C GLY A 77 1.94 4.18 -1.47
N HIS A 78 1.82 4.80 -0.29
CA HIS A 78 2.32 6.15 -0.06
C HIS A 78 3.85 6.19 -0.06
N THR A 79 4.48 5.29 0.68
CA THR A 79 5.94 5.16 0.73
C THR A 79 6.51 4.88 -0.66
N TRP A 80 5.96 3.91 -1.39
CA TRP A 80 6.40 3.60 -2.76
C TRP A 80 6.35 4.82 -3.68
N ARG A 81 5.21 5.51 -3.76
CA ARG A 81 5.06 6.71 -4.62
C ARG A 81 6.07 7.80 -4.28
N ARG A 82 6.44 7.95 -3.01
CA ARG A 82 7.46 8.92 -2.59
C ARG A 82 8.84 8.52 -3.09
N GLU A 83 9.26 7.28 -2.85
CA GLU A 83 10.59 6.81 -3.23
C GLU A 83 10.76 6.70 -4.75
N GLU A 84 9.72 6.29 -5.47
CA GLU A 84 9.69 6.28 -6.94
C GLU A 84 9.84 7.70 -7.51
N ALA A 85 9.09 8.67 -7.00
CA ALA A 85 9.22 10.06 -7.42
C ALA A 85 10.63 10.62 -7.13
N ALA A 86 11.22 10.28 -5.99
CA ALA A 86 12.57 10.69 -5.63
C ALA A 86 13.63 10.04 -6.53
N ALA A 87 13.46 8.76 -6.90
CA ALA A 87 14.32 8.07 -7.86
C ALA A 87 14.29 8.75 -9.23
N LEU A 88 13.09 9.03 -9.76
CA LEU A 88 12.93 9.74 -11.03
C LEU A 88 13.55 11.15 -10.99
N GLN A 89 13.46 11.85 -9.86
CA GLN A 89 14.12 13.14 -9.70
C GLN A 89 15.65 13.02 -9.74
N ARG A 90 16.22 12.00 -9.08
CA ARG A 90 17.67 11.70 -9.14
C ARG A 90 18.13 11.39 -10.57
N GLU A 91 17.26 10.79 -11.37
CA GLU A 91 17.45 10.57 -12.81
C GLU A 91 17.18 11.83 -13.67
N GLN A 92 17.04 13.00 -13.04
CA GLN A 92 16.83 14.30 -13.67
C GLN A 92 15.50 14.42 -14.43
N VAL A 93 14.52 13.54 -14.16
CA VAL A 93 13.17 13.68 -14.69
C VAL A 93 12.48 14.87 -14.04
N SER A 94 11.98 15.80 -14.87
CA SER A 94 11.32 17.01 -14.35
C SER A 94 10.05 16.70 -13.56
N ILE A 95 9.75 17.51 -12.54
CA ILE A 95 8.53 17.39 -11.73
C ILE A 95 7.26 17.37 -12.58
N ASN A 96 7.21 18.16 -13.66
CA ASN A 96 6.07 18.18 -14.58
C ASN A 96 5.89 16.83 -15.30
N ARG A 97 6.99 16.19 -15.70
CA ARG A 97 6.95 14.88 -16.34
C ARG A 97 6.54 13.79 -15.34
N ILE A 98 7.08 13.81 -14.12
CA ILE A 98 6.68 12.90 -13.05
C ILE A 98 5.18 13.04 -12.75
N ALA A 99 4.69 14.28 -12.63
CA ALA A 99 3.27 14.56 -12.39
C ALA A 99 2.37 13.97 -13.48
N ALA A 100 2.77 14.13 -14.76
CA ALA A 100 2.06 13.54 -15.88
C ALA A 100 2.08 12.00 -15.85
N LEU A 101 3.23 11.38 -15.55
CA LEU A 101 3.35 9.92 -15.44
C LEU A 101 2.47 9.35 -14.32
N PHE A 102 2.41 10.05 -13.19
CA PHE A 102 1.66 9.61 -12.02
C PHE A 102 0.17 9.98 -12.09
N GLY A 103 -0.25 10.72 -13.12
CA GLY A 103 -1.63 11.20 -13.28
C GLY A 103 -2.06 12.16 -12.15
N VAL A 104 -1.12 12.94 -11.59
CA VAL A 104 -1.39 13.87 -10.49
C VAL A 104 -0.89 15.28 -10.82
N THR A 105 -1.24 16.25 -9.98
CA THR A 105 -0.79 17.63 -10.15
C THR A 105 0.69 17.80 -9.77
N ARG A 106 1.34 18.84 -10.34
CA ARG A 106 2.70 19.25 -9.96
C ARG A 106 2.84 19.46 -8.44
N GLN A 107 1.85 20.11 -7.82
CA GLN A 107 1.85 20.38 -6.38
C GLN A 107 1.90 19.10 -5.56
N ARG A 108 1.20 18.04 -6.00
CA ARG A 108 1.19 16.75 -5.32
C ARG A 108 2.55 16.06 -5.40
N ILE A 109 3.24 16.12 -6.54
CA ILE A 109 4.62 15.62 -6.64
C ILE A 109 5.58 16.45 -5.78
N SER A 110 5.46 17.78 -5.80
CA SER A 110 6.29 18.64 -4.95
C SER A 110 6.09 18.35 -3.46
N ALA A 111 4.87 18.03 -3.02
CA ALA A 111 4.60 17.62 -1.64
C ALA A 111 5.24 16.28 -1.29
N LEU A 112 5.20 15.30 -2.19
CA LEU A 112 5.86 13.99 -2.00
C LEU A 112 7.38 14.17 -1.83
N LEU A 113 8.02 14.96 -2.69
CA LEU A 113 9.48 15.14 -2.68
C LEU A 113 9.98 15.96 -1.47
N LYS A 114 9.18 16.90 -0.95
CA LYS A 114 9.55 17.68 0.25
C LYS A 114 9.65 16.81 1.51
N GLY A 115 8.92 15.70 1.57
CA GLY A 115 9.01 14.73 2.67
C GLY A 115 10.27 13.84 2.63
N THR A 116 11.11 13.95 1.60
CA THR A 116 12.33 13.15 1.39
C THR A 116 13.62 13.96 1.66
N GLY A 117 13.49 15.23 2.08
CA GLY A 117 14.65 16.05 2.46
C GLY A 117 15.46 15.36 3.57
N PRO A 118 16.81 15.47 3.55
CA PRO A 118 17.64 14.73 4.48
C PRO A 118 17.24 15.10 5.90
N THR A 119 17.02 14.09 6.75
CA THR A 119 17.38 14.20 8.16
C THR A 119 18.90 14.43 8.21
N ALA A 120 19.32 15.67 7.95
CA ALA A 120 20.64 16.16 8.28
C ALA A 120 20.67 16.33 9.81
N GLY A 121 21.68 15.72 10.44
CA GLY A 121 21.80 15.56 11.89
C GLY A 121 21.88 16.86 12.69
N ASP A 122 21.44 16.82 13.94
CA ASP A 122 22.17 16.39 15.14
C ASP A 122 21.15 15.89 16.18
#